data_AF-W9QH39-F1
#
_entry.id   AF-W9QH39-F1
#
_cell.length_a   1.000
_cell.length_b   1.000
_cell.length_c   1.000
_cell.angle_alpha   90.00
_cell.angle_beta   90.00
_cell.angle_gamma   90.00
#
_symmetry.space_group_name_H-M   'P 1'
#
loop_
_entity.id
_entity.type
_entity.pdbx_description
1 polymer ?
#
loop_
_entity_poly.entity_id
_entity_poly.type
_entity_poly.pdbx_seq_one_letter_code
_entity_poly.pdbx_strand_id
1 'polypeptide(L)'
;MENNINNNLKEIFSENHQPLQIDAGVLQYQNQKLLQEIDKQKQELHDLEAKIKDLEDKQGSYDDMLITVNQLWNQLIDDLTLLGVCASGDQNALENLDRADKSRGSIPSCPVEDIFLCRLLQKDSIEANGSADIIKYVEEALFLRHASTRVLLPLIEDSVNSQRVKTESVARALNGNISLEDAIIELSKIDDMMKEETNNLRAVIDVLHAKHKEYADQIATYNSSHSTDQSEIKRLAGELDDTMAELEECRRKLINLKMQKDVASGMHFPSSGAANGNLSPEKSAERTISMRDLKNSIEETKMLATNRLSELEEAQEENLSLSKQLEDLQNELNDDKYVRSSRLYIMLNDQLQHWNSELERYRALVDALQVDRSIVVRREKELNAKVESAEAARNSIDNADSRIVELELQLQKSITEKNDLEIQMEEAIQDSGRKDVKAEFRVMASSLSKEMQMMEAQLKRWQDTAHETLSLPT
;
A
#
# COMPACT_ATOMS: atom_id res chain seq x y z
N MET A 1 30.48 47.48 15.74
CA MET A 1 30.63 46.60 16.92
C MET A 1 32.07 46.20 17.20
N GLU A 2 33.06 46.53 16.35
CA GLU A 2 34.46 46.15 16.58
C GLU A 2 35.27 47.15 17.43
N ASN A 3 34.86 48.42 17.49
CA ASN A 3 35.59 49.44 18.26
C ASN A 3 35.40 49.35 19.80
N ASN A 4 34.44 48.58 20.30
CA ASN A 4 34.21 48.41 21.74
C ASN A 4 35.00 47.23 22.35
N ILE A 5 35.54 46.35 21.51
CA ILE A 5 36.32 45.18 21.96
C ILE A 5 37.80 45.57 22.12
N ASN A 6 38.29 46.46 21.27
CA ASN A 6 39.71 46.85 21.28
C ASN A 6 40.08 47.83 22.42
N ASN A 7 39.12 48.62 22.92
CA ASN A 7 39.35 49.49 24.08
C ASN A 7 39.41 48.71 25.41
N ASN A 8 38.66 47.61 25.54
CA ASN A 8 38.71 46.76 26.74
C ASN A 8 40.02 45.97 26.86
N LEU A 9 40.67 45.61 25.75
CA LEU A 9 41.93 44.87 25.79
C LEU A 9 43.14 45.76 26.14
N LYS A 10 43.06 47.08 25.89
CA LYS A 10 44.18 48.00 26.12
C LYS A 10 44.25 48.51 27.57
N GLU A 11 43.12 48.56 28.28
CA GLU A 11 43.08 48.90 29.71
C GLU A 11 43.50 47.75 30.63
N ILE A 12 43.49 46.50 30.15
CA ILE A 12 43.87 45.33 30.97
C ILE A 12 45.40 45.16 31.09
N PHE A 13 46.20 45.70 30.16
CA PHE A 13 47.64 45.45 30.10
C PHE A 13 48.55 46.62 30.52
N SER A 14 47.98 47.76 30.89
CA SER A 14 48.75 48.94 31.33
C SER A 14 48.22 49.48 32.64
N GLU A 15 48.51 48.81 33.77
CA GLU A 15 48.93 49.48 35.00
C GLU A 15 49.26 48.47 36.12
N ASN A 16 50.48 48.63 36.66
CA ASN A 16 50.93 48.27 38.00
C ASN A 16 51.11 46.79 38.40
N HIS A 17 52.40 46.43 38.55
CA HIS A 17 52.88 45.37 39.42
C HIS A 17 52.39 45.52 40.87
N GLN A 18 51.45 44.66 41.25
CA GLN A 18 51.32 44.07 42.57
C GLN A 18 50.67 42.69 42.38
N PRO A 19 51.11 41.63 43.08
CA PRO A 19 50.41 40.36 43.02
C PRO A 19 49.08 40.55 43.77
N LEU A 20 48.02 40.95 43.05
CA LEU A 20 46.68 40.78 43.57
C LEU A 20 46.49 39.28 43.72
N GLN A 21 46.53 38.84 44.97
CA GLN A 21 46.07 37.54 45.40
C GLN A 21 44.60 37.45 44.96
N ILE A 22 44.36 36.89 43.77
CA ILE A 22 43.03 36.60 43.27
C ILE A 22 42.44 35.64 44.28
N ASP A 23 41.46 36.12 45.05
CA ASP A 23 40.84 35.35 46.12
C ASP A 23 40.19 34.10 45.51
N ALA A 24 40.79 32.93 45.78
CA ALA A 24 40.34 31.64 45.26
C ALA A 24 38.85 31.38 45.60
N GLY A 25 38.35 31.95 46.70
CA GLY A 25 36.94 31.89 47.07
C GLY A 25 36.02 32.63 46.09
N VAL A 26 36.45 33.77 45.54
CA VAL A 26 35.68 34.53 44.54
C VAL A 26 35.62 33.77 43.21
N LEU A 27 36.73 33.15 42.79
CA LEU A 27 36.77 32.35 41.57
C LEU A 27 35.92 31.07 41.69
N GLN A 28 35.97 30.42 42.85
CA GLN A 28 35.15 29.25 43.14
C GLN A 28 33.66 29.59 43.15
N TYR A 29 33.28 30.73 43.73
CA TYR A 29 31.90 31.24 43.70
C TYR A 29 31.43 31.56 42.27
N GLN A 30 32.27 32.20 41.45
CA GLN A 30 31.95 32.47 40.04
C GLN A 30 31.78 31.19 39.22
N ASN A 31 32.65 30.19 39.41
CA ASN A 31 32.53 28.89 38.75
C ASN A 31 31.26 28.15 39.19
N GLN A 32 30.92 28.20 40.48
CA GLN A 32 29.68 27.60 40.99
C GLN A 32 28.44 28.27 40.37
N LYS A 33 28.45 29.59 40.22
CA LYS A 33 27.36 30.34 39.58
C LYS A 33 27.22 30.02 38.09
N LEU A 34 28.34 29.91 37.37
CA LEU A 34 28.33 29.48 35.96
C LEU A 34 27.81 28.06 35.80
N LEU A 35 28.19 27.15 36.71
CA LEU A 35 27.73 25.76 36.69
C LEU A 35 26.21 25.68 36.93
N GLN A 36 25.68 26.48 37.85
CA GLN A 36 24.23 26.60 38.06
C GLN A 36 23.51 27.15 36.81
N GLU A 37 24.09 28.11 36.11
CA GLU A 37 23.51 28.65 34.87
C GLU A 37 23.54 27.61 33.73
N ILE A 38 24.62 26.85 33.61
CA ILE A 38 24.74 25.75 32.64
C ILE A 38 23.71 24.66 32.94
N ASP A 39 23.56 24.27 34.21
CA ASP A 39 22.59 23.25 34.61
C ASP A 39 21.15 23.72 34.37
N LYS A 40 20.86 25.00 34.59
CA LYS A 40 19.57 25.61 34.25
C LYS A 40 19.32 25.58 32.74
N GLN A 41 20.31 25.97 31.92
CA GLN A 41 20.19 25.93 30.46
C GLN A 41 20.02 24.51 29.93
N LYS A 42 20.70 23.52 30.52
CA LYS A 42 20.51 22.10 30.17
C LYS A 42 19.11 21.62 30.47
N GLN A 43 18.54 22.01 31.63
CA GLN A 43 17.17 21.66 31.96
C GLN A 43 16.18 22.31 30.98
N GLU A 44 16.37 23.59 30.65
CA GLU A 44 15.54 24.28 29.65
C GLU A 44 15.63 23.62 28.26
N LEU A 45 16.82 23.17 27.85
CA LEU A 45 16.99 22.42 26.60
C LEU A 45 16.27 21.06 26.63
N HIS A 46 16.39 20.30 27.72
CA HIS A 46 15.67 19.03 27.86
C HIS A 46 14.14 19.22 27.87
N ASP A 47 13.65 20.28 28.50
CA ASP A 47 12.22 20.62 28.50
C ASP A 47 11.74 20.99 27.08
N LEU A 48 12.56 21.71 26.30
CA LEU A 48 12.29 22.03 24.90
C LEU A 48 12.34 20.79 23.99
N GLU A 49 13.34 19.91 24.14
CA GLU A 49 13.43 18.64 23.41
C GLU A 49 12.20 17.76 23.68
N ALA A 50 11.78 17.66 24.95
CA ALA A 50 10.57 16.92 25.31
C ALA A 50 9.31 17.52 24.66
N LYS A 51 9.23 18.85 24.58
CA LYS A 51 8.13 19.55 23.91
C LYS A 51 8.14 19.38 22.40
N ILE A 52 9.31 19.35 21.76
CA ILE A 52 9.44 19.06 20.33
C ILE A 52 8.92 17.66 20.04
N LYS A 53 9.37 16.67 20.82
CA LYS A 53 8.91 15.28 20.67
C LYS A 53 7.39 15.13 20.85
N ASP A 54 6.80 15.79 21.85
CA ASP A 54 5.34 15.80 22.05
C ASP A 54 4.59 16.44 20.87
N LEU A 55 5.16 17.47 20.23
CA LEU A 55 4.60 18.07 19.02
C LEU A 55 4.74 17.17 17.79
N GLU A 56 5.86 16.49 17.63
CA GLU A 56 6.09 15.50 16.55
C GLU A 56 5.11 14.33 16.67
N ASP A 57 4.94 13.77 17.88
CA ASP A 57 3.97 12.69 18.14
C ASP A 57 2.54 13.13 17.84
N LYS A 58 2.16 14.37 18.22
CA LYS A 58 0.86 14.94 17.89
C LYS A 58 0.68 15.15 16.40
N GLN A 59 1.70 15.67 15.71
CA GLN A 59 1.68 15.86 14.26
C GLN A 59 1.47 14.52 13.55
N GLY A 60 2.21 13.48 13.93
CA GLY A 60 2.02 12.13 13.38
C GLY A 60 0.58 11.63 13.58
N SER A 61 0.01 11.81 14.77
CA SER A 61 -1.40 11.45 15.01
C SER A 61 -2.40 12.23 14.17
N TYR A 62 -2.14 13.51 13.86
CA TYR A 62 -2.98 14.32 12.97
C TYR A 62 -2.84 13.87 11.52
N ASP A 63 -1.63 13.57 11.07
CA ASP A 63 -1.37 13.09 9.72
C ASP A 63 -2.07 11.74 9.48
N ASP A 64 -2.00 10.81 10.43
CA ASP A 64 -2.73 9.54 10.39
C ASP A 64 -4.25 9.72 10.29
N MET A 65 -4.79 10.70 11.02
CA MET A 65 -6.21 11.05 10.95
C MET A 65 -6.55 11.62 9.57
N LEU A 66 -5.74 12.51 9.01
CA LEU A 66 -5.96 13.08 7.68
C LEU A 66 -5.87 12.01 6.58
N ILE A 67 -4.92 11.08 6.68
CA ILE A 67 -4.82 9.91 5.79
C ILE A 67 -6.13 9.11 5.84
N THR A 68 -6.62 8.81 7.03
CA THR A 68 -7.86 8.05 7.23
C THR A 68 -9.08 8.78 6.66
N VAL A 69 -9.22 10.08 6.93
CA VAL A 69 -10.32 10.91 6.39
C VAL A 69 -10.26 10.95 4.86
N ASN A 70 -9.05 11.04 4.28
CA ASN A 70 -8.89 11.01 2.84
C ASN A 70 -9.31 9.66 2.23
N GLN A 71 -8.91 8.54 2.85
CA GLN A 71 -9.32 7.21 2.42
C GLN A 71 -10.83 7.04 2.47
N LEU A 72 -11.47 7.44 3.56
CA LEU A 72 -12.92 7.37 3.71
C LEU A 72 -13.66 8.24 2.69
N TRP A 73 -13.13 9.42 2.36
CA TRP A 73 -13.74 10.28 1.34
C TRP A 73 -13.60 9.70 -0.07
N ASN A 74 -12.47 9.08 -0.39
CA ASN A 74 -12.30 8.38 -1.67
C ASN A 74 -13.27 7.20 -1.76
N GLN A 75 -13.38 6.40 -0.70
CA GLN A 75 -14.37 5.32 -0.63
C GLN A 75 -15.80 5.83 -0.83
N LEU A 76 -16.15 6.97 -0.22
CA LEU A 76 -17.46 7.59 -0.42
C LEU A 76 -17.68 7.98 -1.89
N ILE A 77 -16.68 8.55 -2.56
CA ILE A 77 -16.78 8.91 -3.99
C ILE A 77 -16.98 7.65 -4.83
N ASP A 78 -16.22 6.59 -4.56
CA ASP A 78 -16.31 5.31 -5.27
C ASP A 78 -17.70 4.67 -5.08
N ASP A 79 -18.20 4.64 -3.84
CA ASP A 79 -19.52 4.10 -3.50
C ASP A 79 -20.65 4.92 -4.15
N LEU A 80 -20.57 6.25 -4.10
CA LEU A 80 -21.56 7.14 -4.74
C LEU A 80 -21.58 6.92 -6.25
N THR A 81 -20.42 6.73 -6.87
CA THR A 81 -20.31 6.50 -8.31
C THR A 81 -20.83 5.12 -8.69
N LEU A 82 -20.50 4.08 -7.93
CA LEU A 82 -21.04 2.73 -8.11
C LEU A 82 -22.56 2.70 -7.97
N LEU A 83 -23.10 3.37 -6.95
CA LEU A 83 -24.54 3.45 -6.71
C LEU A 83 -25.26 4.15 -7.87
N GLY A 84 -24.67 5.22 -8.41
CA GLY A 84 -25.17 5.92 -9.58
C GLY A 84 -25.17 5.02 -10.84
N VAL A 85 -24.08 4.31 -11.10
CA VAL A 85 -23.95 3.38 -12.23
C VAL A 85 -24.96 2.23 -12.14
N CYS A 86 -25.09 1.62 -10.96
CA CYS A 86 -26.01 0.49 -10.75
C CYS A 86 -27.49 0.88 -10.90
N ALA A 87 -27.84 2.13 -10.57
CA ALA A 87 -29.25 2.53 -10.52
C ALA A 87 -29.74 3.21 -11.82
N SER A 88 -28.86 3.81 -12.63
CA SER A 88 -29.26 4.49 -13.88
C SER A 88 -28.85 3.76 -15.15
N GLY A 89 -27.84 2.88 -15.11
CA GLY A 89 -27.26 2.26 -16.31
C GLY A 89 -26.58 3.26 -17.25
N ASP A 90 -26.39 4.52 -16.82
CA ASP A 90 -25.96 5.61 -17.69
C ASP A 90 -24.44 5.59 -17.93
N GLN A 91 -24.03 5.53 -19.20
CA GLN A 91 -22.63 5.42 -19.63
C GLN A 91 -21.78 6.62 -19.15
N ASN A 92 -22.40 7.77 -18.91
CA ASN A 92 -21.75 8.99 -18.41
C ASN A 92 -21.25 8.84 -16.97
N ALA A 93 -21.88 8.00 -16.14
CA ALA A 93 -21.39 7.71 -14.79
C ALA A 93 -20.13 6.82 -14.83
N LEU A 94 -20.00 5.98 -15.88
CA LEU A 94 -18.83 5.12 -16.12
C LEU A 94 -17.59 5.90 -16.61
N GLU A 95 -17.76 6.97 -17.40
CA GLU A 95 -16.64 7.85 -17.78
C GLU A 95 -16.03 8.60 -16.57
N ASN A 96 -16.83 8.89 -15.54
CA ASN A 96 -16.33 9.53 -14.32
C ASN A 96 -15.45 8.59 -13.48
N LEU A 97 -15.70 7.27 -13.50
CA LEU A 97 -14.80 6.26 -12.91
C LEU A 97 -13.43 6.25 -13.60
N ASP A 98 -13.38 6.47 -14.91
CA ASP A 98 -12.13 6.42 -15.69
C ASP A 98 -11.27 7.70 -15.55
N ARG A 99 -11.84 8.81 -15.08
CA ARG A 99 -11.11 10.06 -14.79
C ARG A 99 -10.45 10.09 -13.41
N ALA A 100 -11.04 9.44 -12.42
CA ALA A 100 -10.53 9.48 -11.04
C ALA A 100 -9.22 8.68 -10.86
N ASP A 101 -9.05 7.58 -11.61
CA ASP A 101 -7.87 6.70 -11.48
C ASP A 101 -6.62 7.22 -12.21
N LYS A 102 -6.80 8.03 -13.26
CA LYS A 102 -5.68 8.45 -14.13
C LYS A 102 -4.80 9.55 -13.54
N SER A 103 -5.19 10.19 -12.43
CA SER A 103 -4.39 11.25 -11.78
C SER A 103 -3.41 10.72 -10.72
N ARG A 104 -3.38 9.41 -10.45
CA ARG A 104 -2.65 8.82 -9.31
C ARG A 104 -1.17 8.48 -9.57
N GLY A 105 -0.64 8.79 -10.75
CA GLY A 105 0.55 8.13 -11.30
C GLY A 105 1.91 8.81 -11.12
N SER A 106 2.06 9.85 -10.30
CA SER A 106 3.33 10.59 -10.16
C SER A 106 3.74 10.76 -8.70
N ILE A 107 5.02 10.54 -8.41
CA ILE A 107 5.63 10.92 -7.12
C ILE A 107 5.82 12.43 -7.17
N PRO A 108 5.16 13.22 -6.30
CA PRO A 108 5.33 14.68 -6.28
C PRO A 108 6.80 15.04 -6.09
N SER A 109 7.30 16.03 -6.83
CA SER A 109 8.70 16.48 -6.77
C SER A 109 9.01 17.36 -5.56
N CYS A 110 8.11 17.40 -4.58
CA CYS A 110 8.15 18.25 -3.39
C CYS A 110 8.93 17.61 -2.21
N PRO A 111 9.32 18.42 -1.21
CA PRO A 111 9.91 17.94 0.05
C PRO A 111 9.01 16.92 0.74
N VAL A 112 9.60 16.05 1.58
CA VAL A 112 8.90 14.89 2.20
C VAL A 112 7.69 15.34 3.02
N GLU A 113 7.79 16.51 3.63
CA GLU A 113 6.78 17.17 4.45
C GLU A 113 5.53 17.55 3.63
N ASP A 114 5.69 17.84 2.34
CA ASP A 114 4.63 18.30 1.45
C ASP A 114 4.05 17.18 0.58
N ILE A 115 4.65 15.98 0.58
CA ILE A 115 4.22 14.84 -0.25
C ILE A 115 2.77 14.46 0.07
N PHE A 116 2.41 14.44 1.35
CA PHE A 116 1.06 14.10 1.77
C PHE A 116 0.04 15.10 1.22
N LEU A 117 0.31 16.40 1.35
CA LEU A 117 -0.58 17.45 0.87
C LEU A 117 -0.66 17.43 -0.66
N CYS A 118 0.46 17.24 -1.36
CA CYS A 118 0.50 17.11 -2.82
C CYS A 118 -0.34 15.92 -3.31
N ARG A 119 -0.26 14.76 -2.64
CA ARG A 119 -1.09 13.58 -2.94
C ARG A 119 -2.56 13.80 -2.62
N LEU A 120 -2.87 14.44 -1.48
CA LEU A 120 -4.24 14.76 -1.08
C LEU A 120 -4.92 15.67 -2.11
N LEU A 121 -4.16 16.60 -2.68
CA LEU A 121 -4.64 17.60 -3.62
C LEU A 121 -4.44 17.23 -5.09
N GLN A 122 -3.90 16.04 -5.38
CA GLN A 122 -3.60 15.55 -6.73
C GLN A 122 -2.75 16.54 -7.56
N LYS A 123 -1.65 17.06 -6.98
CA LYS A 123 -0.67 17.89 -7.68
C LYS A 123 0.76 17.42 -7.43
N ASP A 124 1.64 17.74 -8.38
CA ASP A 124 3.06 17.38 -8.32
C ASP A 124 3.92 18.35 -7.47
N SER A 125 3.45 19.60 -7.26
CA SER A 125 4.11 20.57 -6.39
C SER A 125 3.15 21.65 -5.85
N ILE A 126 3.50 22.25 -4.72
CA ILE A 126 2.81 23.39 -4.11
C ILE A 126 3.74 24.61 -4.18
N GLU A 127 3.49 25.52 -5.12
CA GLU A 127 4.16 26.82 -5.19
C GLU A 127 3.49 27.79 -4.20
N ALA A 128 3.78 27.65 -2.90
CA ALA A 128 3.27 28.58 -1.90
C ALA A 128 4.44 29.27 -1.17
N ASN A 129 4.48 30.60 -1.23
CA ASN A 129 5.54 31.43 -0.66
C ASN A 129 5.31 31.80 0.82
N GLY A 130 4.38 31.11 1.51
CA GLY A 130 4.09 31.33 2.92
C GLY A 130 2.90 30.52 3.44
N SER A 131 2.76 30.43 4.76
CA SER A 131 1.71 29.64 5.43
C SER A 131 0.28 30.10 5.08
N ALA A 132 0.08 31.40 4.83
CA ALA A 132 -1.22 31.94 4.45
C ALA A 132 -1.66 31.52 3.03
N ASP A 133 -0.71 31.42 2.10
CA ASP A 133 -0.98 30.99 0.73
C ASP A 133 -1.28 29.48 0.68
N ILE A 134 -0.59 28.68 1.50
CA ILE A 134 -0.88 27.24 1.67
C ILE A 134 -2.30 27.03 2.20
N ILE A 135 -2.71 27.76 3.25
CA ILE A 135 -4.05 27.63 3.83
C ILE A 135 -5.13 27.94 2.77
N LYS A 136 -4.99 29.07 2.06
CA LYS A 136 -5.93 29.44 1.01
C LYS A 136 -6.00 28.40 -0.11
N TYR A 137 -4.84 27.85 -0.47
CA TYR A 137 -4.74 26.83 -1.49
C TYR A 137 -5.44 25.51 -1.08
N VAL A 138 -5.24 25.08 0.16
CA VAL A 138 -5.94 23.91 0.73
C VAL A 138 -7.45 24.14 0.78
N GLU A 139 -7.90 25.33 1.18
CA GLU A 139 -9.33 25.69 1.19
C GLU A 139 -9.95 25.62 -0.21
N GLU A 140 -9.28 26.16 -1.23
CA GLU A 140 -9.75 26.11 -2.62
C GLU A 140 -9.85 24.66 -3.13
N ALA A 141 -8.85 23.82 -2.83
CA ALA A 141 -8.86 22.43 -3.26
C ALA A 141 -9.90 21.57 -2.52
N LEU A 142 -10.12 21.81 -1.22
CA LEU A 142 -11.22 21.21 -0.47
C LEU A 142 -12.58 21.65 -1.00
N PHE A 143 -12.72 22.93 -1.36
CA PHE A 143 -13.93 23.44 -1.99
C PHE A 143 -14.21 22.76 -3.32
N LEU A 144 -13.19 22.60 -4.18
CA LEU A 144 -13.31 21.88 -5.45
C LEU A 144 -13.70 20.42 -5.24
N ARG A 145 -13.06 19.71 -4.30
CA ARG A 145 -13.41 18.32 -3.98
C ARG A 145 -14.84 18.20 -3.48
N HIS A 146 -15.24 19.06 -2.55
CA HIS A 146 -16.60 19.09 -2.03
C HIS A 146 -17.62 19.42 -3.13
N ALA A 147 -17.32 20.38 -4.00
CA ALA A 147 -18.18 20.73 -5.14
C ALA A 147 -18.33 19.54 -6.10
N SER A 148 -17.24 18.83 -6.41
CA SER A 148 -17.25 17.63 -7.24
C SER A 148 -18.07 16.50 -6.61
N THR A 149 -17.86 16.18 -5.33
CA THR A 149 -18.67 15.19 -4.62
C THR A 149 -20.15 15.59 -4.58
N ARG A 150 -20.45 16.88 -4.41
CA ARG A 150 -21.83 17.38 -4.39
C ARG A 150 -22.54 17.22 -5.74
N VAL A 151 -21.82 17.22 -6.86
CA VAL A 151 -22.40 16.97 -8.19
C VAL A 151 -22.85 15.52 -8.37
N LEU A 152 -22.27 14.57 -7.61
CA LEU A 152 -22.69 13.16 -7.66
C LEU A 152 -24.03 12.91 -6.95
N LEU A 153 -24.39 13.72 -5.94
CA LEU A 153 -25.63 13.54 -5.17
C LEU A 153 -26.92 13.67 -6.03
N PRO A 154 -27.09 14.71 -6.87
CA PRO A 154 -28.24 14.82 -7.75
C PRO A 154 -28.39 13.64 -8.72
N LEU A 155 -27.26 13.11 -9.23
CA LEU A 155 -27.29 11.94 -10.12
C LEU A 155 -27.89 10.72 -9.42
N ILE A 156 -27.58 10.53 -8.14
CA ILE A 156 -28.17 9.45 -7.32
C ILE A 156 -29.65 9.74 -7.04
N GLU A 157 -30.01 10.99 -6.72
CA GLU A 157 -31.41 11.37 -6.49
C GLU A 157 -32.28 11.10 -7.72
N ASP A 158 -31.82 11.52 -8.91
CA ASP A 158 -32.48 11.26 -10.19
C ASP A 158 -32.59 9.75 -10.46
N SER A 159 -31.54 9.01 -10.14
CA SER A 159 -31.51 7.56 -10.32
C SER A 159 -32.47 6.82 -9.36
N VAL A 160 -32.52 7.23 -8.10
CA VAL A 160 -33.48 6.70 -7.11
C VAL A 160 -34.91 7.06 -7.50
N ASN A 161 -35.13 8.26 -8.00
CA ASN A 161 -36.45 8.69 -8.47
C ASN A 161 -36.89 7.91 -9.71
N SER A 162 -35.98 7.65 -10.66
CA SER A 162 -36.23 6.77 -11.81
C SER A 162 -36.61 5.35 -11.37
N GLN A 163 -35.86 4.77 -10.42
CA GLN A 163 -36.21 3.45 -9.90
C GLN A 163 -37.52 3.43 -9.09
N ARG A 164 -37.82 4.49 -8.37
CA ARG A 164 -39.12 4.65 -7.70
C ARG A 164 -40.26 4.64 -8.70
N VAL A 165 -40.16 5.40 -9.79
CA VAL A 165 -41.18 5.43 -10.86
C VAL A 165 -41.34 4.07 -11.51
N LYS A 166 -40.24 3.35 -11.79
CA LYS A 166 -40.27 1.96 -12.29
C LYS A 166 -41.02 1.05 -11.31
N THR A 167 -40.64 1.06 -10.04
CA THR A 167 -41.26 0.23 -8.98
C THR A 167 -42.75 0.53 -8.80
N GLU A 168 -43.13 1.81 -8.79
CA GLU A 168 -44.53 2.22 -8.68
C GLU A 168 -45.35 1.85 -9.93
N SER A 169 -44.73 1.80 -11.11
CA SER A 169 -45.39 1.33 -12.33
C SER A 169 -45.67 -0.16 -12.27
N VAL A 170 -44.71 -0.96 -11.79
CA VAL A 170 -44.88 -2.40 -11.56
C VAL A 170 -45.94 -2.66 -10.49
N ALA A 171 -45.91 -1.93 -9.38
CA ALA A 171 -46.90 -2.07 -8.31
C ALA A 171 -48.32 -1.73 -8.78
N ARG A 172 -48.48 -0.70 -9.62
CA ARG A 172 -49.77 -0.36 -10.24
C ARG A 172 -50.25 -1.45 -11.20
N ALA A 173 -49.35 -2.01 -12.01
CA ALA A 173 -49.65 -3.11 -12.91
C ALA A 173 -50.06 -4.39 -12.17
N LEU A 174 -49.52 -4.64 -10.96
CA LEU A 174 -49.87 -5.83 -10.17
C LEU A 174 -51.15 -5.67 -9.34
N ASN A 175 -51.49 -4.45 -8.90
CA ASN A 175 -52.66 -4.20 -8.03
C ASN A 175 -53.93 -3.74 -8.76
N GLY A 176 -53.89 -3.50 -10.07
CA GLY A 176 -55.08 -3.11 -10.83
C GLY A 176 -56.05 -4.28 -11.03
N ASN A 177 -57.35 -4.04 -10.93
CA ASN A 177 -58.36 -4.94 -11.52
C ASN A 177 -58.33 -4.73 -13.04
N ILE A 178 -57.36 -5.34 -13.72
CA ILE A 178 -57.13 -5.15 -15.15
C ILE A 178 -57.82 -6.23 -15.96
N SER A 179 -58.33 -5.85 -17.14
CA SER A 179 -58.85 -6.78 -18.14
C SER A 179 -57.76 -7.78 -18.59
N LEU A 180 -58.15 -8.94 -19.11
CA LEU A 180 -57.21 -9.98 -19.56
C LEU A 180 -56.28 -9.48 -20.68
N GLU A 181 -56.80 -8.69 -21.63
CA GLU A 181 -56.00 -8.00 -22.67
C GLU A 181 -55.03 -6.97 -22.08
N ASP A 182 -55.49 -6.16 -21.12
CA ASP A 182 -54.67 -5.12 -20.48
C ASP A 182 -53.58 -5.74 -19.58
N ALA A 183 -53.86 -6.89 -18.97
CA ALA A 183 -52.89 -7.66 -18.20
C ALA A 183 -51.75 -8.20 -19.07
N ILE A 184 -52.05 -8.65 -20.30
CA ILE A 184 -51.02 -9.10 -21.25
C ILE A 184 -50.10 -7.94 -21.65
N ILE A 185 -50.66 -6.75 -21.91
CA ILE A 185 -49.90 -5.55 -22.28
C ILE A 185 -49.01 -5.08 -21.12
N GLU A 186 -49.53 -5.08 -19.89
CA GLU A 186 -48.74 -4.70 -18.71
C GLU A 186 -47.68 -5.76 -18.36
N LEU A 187 -47.95 -7.06 -18.51
CA LEU A 187 -46.93 -8.10 -18.36
C LEU A 187 -45.80 -7.97 -19.39
N SER A 188 -46.13 -7.67 -20.66
CA SER A 188 -45.08 -7.44 -21.68
C SER A 188 -44.22 -6.23 -21.35
N LYS A 189 -44.81 -5.17 -20.80
CA LYS A 189 -44.09 -3.97 -20.38
C LYS A 189 -43.17 -4.24 -19.19
N ILE A 190 -43.61 -5.04 -18.21
CA ILE A 190 -42.76 -5.49 -17.10
C ILE A 190 -41.61 -6.37 -17.61
N ASP A 191 -41.87 -7.26 -18.57
CA ASP A 191 -40.84 -8.10 -19.20
C ASP A 191 -39.80 -7.26 -19.96
N ASP A 192 -40.23 -6.25 -20.71
CA ASP A 192 -39.34 -5.31 -21.39
C ASP A 192 -38.48 -4.50 -20.39
N MET A 193 -39.08 -4.04 -19.28
CA MET A 193 -38.35 -3.36 -18.19
C MET A 193 -37.32 -4.29 -17.52
N MET A 194 -37.67 -5.56 -17.28
CA MET A 194 -36.73 -6.56 -16.72
C MET A 194 -35.59 -6.88 -17.68
N LYS A 195 -35.85 -6.96 -18.98
CA LYS A 195 -34.82 -7.15 -20.01
C LYS A 195 -33.85 -5.97 -20.05
N GLU A 196 -34.35 -4.74 -19.99
CA GLU A 196 -33.52 -3.54 -19.93
C GLU A 196 -32.64 -3.53 -18.68
N GLU A 197 -33.19 -3.84 -17.50
CA GLU A 197 -32.43 -3.95 -16.25
C GLU A 197 -31.35 -5.05 -16.32
N THR A 198 -31.69 -6.20 -16.91
CA THR A 198 -30.75 -7.32 -17.11
C THR A 198 -29.59 -6.92 -18.03
N ASN A 199 -29.89 -6.15 -19.09
CA ASN A 199 -28.86 -5.64 -20.01
C ASN A 199 -27.96 -4.60 -19.33
N ASN A 200 -28.54 -3.71 -18.52
CA ASN A 200 -27.79 -2.71 -17.75
C ASN A 200 -26.84 -3.39 -16.75
N LEU A 201 -27.34 -4.36 -15.96
CA LEU A 201 -26.51 -5.12 -15.02
C LEU A 201 -25.39 -5.87 -15.73
N ARG A 202 -25.65 -6.43 -16.91
CA ARG A 202 -24.61 -7.09 -17.72
C ARG A 202 -23.53 -6.11 -18.16
N ALA A 203 -23.90 -4.92 -18.63
CA ALA A 203 -22.94 -3.89 -19.01
C ALA A 203 -22.07 -3.44 -17.81
N VAL A 204 -22.65 -3.29 -16.62
CA VAL A 204 -21.90 -2.96 -15.39
C VAL A 204 -20.92 -4.07 -15.03
N ILE A 205 -21.35 -5.33 -15.10
CA ILE A 205 -20.49 -6.49 -14.84
C ILE A 205 -19.32 -6.54 -15.83
N ASP A 206 -19.57 -6.29 -17.12
CA ASP A 206 -18.53 -6.31 -18.15
C ASP A 206 -17.48 -5.22 -17.91
N VAL A 207 -17.89 -4.01 -17.48
CA VAL A 207 -16.95 -2.94 -17.12
C VAL A 207 -16.17 -3.29 -15.85
N LEU A 208 -16.82 -3.82 -14.82
CA LEU A 208 -16.15 -4.26 -13.59
C LEU A 208 -15.11 -5.36 -13.89
N HIS A 209 -15.44 -6.33 -14.74
CA HIS A 209 -14.49 -7.35 -15.18
C HIS A 209 -13.31 -6.76 -15.96
N ALA A 210 -13.56 -5.78 -16.84
CA ALA A 210 -12.49 -5.08 -17.55
C ALA A 210 -11.55 -4.35 -16.57
N LYS A 211 -12.08 -3.68 -15.54
CA LYS A 211 -11.30 -3.01 -14.50
C LYS A 211 -10.53 -3.97 -13.61
N HIS A 212 -11.15 -5.08 -13.19
CA HIS A 212 -10.43 -6.12 -12.45
C HIS A 212 -9.25 -6.68 -13.23
N LYS A 213 -9.41 -6.88 -14.55
CA LYS A 213 -8.32 -7.29 -15.42
C LYS A 213 -7.22 -6.22 -15.49
N GLU A 214 -7.58 -4.95 -15.67
CA GLU A 214 -6.64 -3.84 -15.67
C GLU A 214 -5.80 -3.77 -14.38
N TYR A 215 -6.44 -3.85 -13.20
CA TYR A 215 -5.72 -3.86 -11.93
C TYR A 215 -4.86 -5.11 -11.74
N ALA A 216 -5.33 -6.28 -12.18
CA ALA A 216 -4.52 -7.50 -12.14
C ALA A 216 -3.25 -7.36 -12.98
N ASP A 217 -3.36 -6.77 -14.17
CA ASP A 217 -2.21 -6.49 -15.06
C ASP A 217 -1.26 -5.46 -14.43
N GLN A 218 -1.77 -4.39 -13.80
CA GLN A 218 -0.97 -3.40 -13.07
C GLN A 218 -0.22 -4.02 -11.88
N ILE A 219 -0.90 -4.86 -11.08
CA ILE A 219 -0.29 -5.57 -9.94
C ILE A 219 0.80 -6.53 -10.42
N ALA A 220 0.55 -7.27 -11.50
CA ALA A 220 1.56 -8.16 -12.08
C ALA A 220 2.80 -7.37 -12.54
N THR A 221 2.59 -6.22 -13.18
CA THR A 221 3.67 -5.31 -13.61
C THR A 221 4.47 -4.79 -12.41
N TYR A 222 3.79 -4.28 -11.36
CA TYR A 222 4.43 -3.81 -10.14
C TYR A 222 5.24 -4.92 -9.42
N ASN A 223 4.70 -6.14 -9.36
CA ASN A 223 5.42 -7.26 -8.76
C ASN A 223 6.68 -7.61 -9.54
N SER A 224 6.63 -7.55 -10.87
CA SER A 224 7.81 -7.77 -11.72
C SER A 224 8.88 -6.69 -11.52
N SER A 225 8.50 -5.41 -11.46
CA SER A 225 9.44 -4.32 -11.21
C SER A 225 10.03 -4.39 -9.80
N HIS A 226 9.20 -4.71 -8.80
CA HIS A 226 9.68 -4.90 -7.43
C HIS A 226 10.70 -6.06 -7.37
N SER A 227 10.45 -7.16 -8.07
CA SER A 227 11.40 -8.27 -8.15
C SER A 227 12.72 -7.86 -8.83
N THR A 228 12.67 -7.03 -9.88
CA THR A 228 13.90 -6.53 -10.53
C THR A 228 14.66 -5.61 -9.59
N ASP A 229 13.99 -4.66 -8.94
CA ASP A 229 14.60 -3.72 -8.01
C ASP A 229 15.22 -4.45 -6.82
N GLN A 230 14.53 -5.46 -6.29
CA GLN A 230 15.06 -6.30 -5.21
C GLN A 230 16.32 -7.08 -5.64
N SER A 231 16.36 -7.57 -6.88
CA SER A 231 17.55 -8.23 -7.40
C SER A 231 18.73 -7.27 -7.59
N GLU A 232 18.43 -6.04 -8.01
CA GLU A 232 19.42 -4.98 -8.21
C GLU A 232 20.01 -4.50 -6.88
N ILE A 233 19.17 -4.32 -5.85
CA ILE A 233 19.63 -4.01 -4.49
C ILE A 233 20.57 -5.09 -3.97
N LYS A 234 20.25 -6.38 -4.16
CA LYS A 234 21.13 -7.48 -3.76
C LYS A 234 22.47 -7.47 -4.52
N ARG A 235 22.43 -7.17 -5.82
CA ARG A 235 23.64 -7.05 -6.65
C ARG A 235 24.53 -5.91 -6.14
N LEU A 236 23.95 -4.72 -5.95
CA LEU A 236 24.66 -3.54 -5.45
C LEU A 236 25.23 -3.75 -4.03
N ALA A 237 24.49 -4.44 -3.16
CA ALA A 237 24.99 -4.80 -1.84
C ALA A 237 26.22 -5.72 -1.92
N GLY A 238 26.21 -6.71 -2.82
CA GLY A 238 27.38 -7.56 -3.08
C GLY A 238 28.57 -6.78 -3.63
N GLU A 239 28.35 -5.87 -4.58
CA GLU A 239 29.41 -5.01 -5.11
C GLU A 239 29.99 -4.07 -4.04
N LEU A 240 29.16 -3.59 -3.11
CA LEU A 240 29.62 -2.80 -1.98
C LEU A 240 30.51 -3.64 -1.05
N ASP A 241 30.12 -4.88 -0.73
CA ASP A 241 30.93 -5.78 0.10
C ASP A 241 32.27 -6.12 -0.57
N ASP A 242 32.27 -6.39 -1.87
CA ASP A 242 33.48 -6.64 -2.65
C ASP A 242 34.42 -5.43 -2.64
N THR A 243 33.89 -4.22 -2.90
CA THR A 243 34.68 -2.98 -2.87
C THR A 243 35.19 -2.63 -1.47
N MET A 244 34.43 -2.93 -0.41
CA MET A 244 34.93 -2.81 0.96
C MET A 244 36.06 -3.81 1.24
N ALA A 245 35.97 -5.05 0.77
CA ALA A 245 37.01 -6.05 0.93
C ALA A 245 38.30 -5.65 0.18
N GLU A 246 38.17 -5.13 -1.04
CA GLU A 246 39.28 -4.55 -1.82
C GLU A 246 39.93 -3.36 -1.10
N LEU A 247 39.12 -2.46 -0.53
CA LEU A 247 39.59 -1.32 0.25
C LEU A 247 40.40 -1.78 1.47
N GLU A 248 39.94 -2.79 2.20
CA GLU A 248 40.69 -3.32 3.34
C GLU A 248 41.97 -4.03 2.93
N GLU A 249 41.98 -4.72 1.80
CA GLU A 249 43.22 -5.27 1.25
C GLU A 249 44.21 -4.17 0.85
N CYS A 250 43.73 -3.06 0.28
CA CYS A 250 44.57 -1.90 -0.02
C CYS A 250 45.14 -1.25 1.25
N ARG A 251 44.33 -1.14 2.32
CA ARG A 251 44.79 -0.67 3.63
C ARG A 251 45.89 -1.57 4.21
N ARG A 252 45.72 -2.90 4.16
CA ARG A 252 46.77 -3.86 4.61
C ARG A 252 48.06 -3.69 3.81
N LYS A 253 47.97 -3.58 2.48
CA LYS A 253 49.14 -3.34 1.61
C LYS A 253 49.85 -2.03 1.97
N LEU A 254 49.10 -0.96 2.23
CA LEU A 254 49.67 0.34 2.63
C LEU A 254 50.43 0.24 3.96
N ILE A 255 49.87 -0.45 4.96
CA ILE A 255 50.52 -0.66 6.25
C ILE A 255 51.83 -1.45 6.08
N ASN A 256 51.82 -2.53 5.29
CA ASN A 256 53.03 -3.30 5.00
C ASN A 256 54.12 -2.46 4.30
N LEU A 257 53.75 -1.62 3.33
CA LEU A 257 54.68 -0.70 2.66
C LEU A 257 55.26 0.33 3.63
N LYS A 258 54.44 0.86 4.56
CA LYS A 258 54.90 1.79 5.61
C LYS A 258 55.92 1.11 6.54
N MET A 259 55.64 -0.11 7.00
CA MET A 259 56.57 -0.89 7.83
C MET A 259 57.91 -1.16 7.11
N GLN A 260 57.89 -1.50 5.81
CA GLN A 260 59.12 -1.70 5.04
C GLN A 260 59.94 -0.42 4.87
N LYS A 261 59.28 0.73 4.66
CA LYS A 261 59.95 2.03 4.60
C LYS A 261 60.61 2.37 5.94
N ASP A 262 59.94 2.12 7.05
CA ASP A 262 60.46 2.42 8.38
C ASP A 262 61.67 1.51 8.73
N VAL A 263 61.68 0.25 8.26
CA VAL A 263 62.82 -0.67 8.37
C VAL A 263 63.99 -0.25 7.46
N ALA A 264 63.72 0.23 6.24
CA ALA A 264 64.77 0.73 5.34
C ALA A 264 65.40 2.05 5.81
N SER A 265 64.64 2.90 6.52
CA SER A 265 65.13 4.15 7.12
C SER A 265 66.00 3.93 8.36
N GLY A 266 65.97 2.75 8.97
CA GLY A 266 66.79 2.38 10.14
C GLY A 266 68.21 1.91 9.81
N MET A 267 68.54 1.65 8.54
CA MET A 267 69.84 1.13 8.12
C MET A 267 70.68 2.24 7.46
N HIS A 268 71.05 3.27 8.24
CA HIS A 268 72.12 4.18 7.85
C HIS A 268 73.48 3.48 8.01
N PHE A 269 74.18 3.27 6.88
CA PHE A 269 75.54 2.76 6.82
C PHE A 269 76.54 3.71 7.54
N PRO A 270 77.49 3.20 8.35
CA PRO A 270 78.49 4.04 9.01
C PRO A 270 79.62 4.45 8.06
N SER A 271 80.04 5.70 8.24
CA SER A 271 81.20 6.37 7.64
C SER A 271 82.54 5.90 8.25
N SER A 272 83.55 5.65 7.40
CA SER A 272 85.01 5.78 7.65
C SER A 272 85.76 5.32 6.39
N GLY A 273 86.91 5.86 6.00
CA GLY A 273 87.85 6.75 6.66
C GLY A 273 88.97 7.20 5.71
N ALA A 274 89.87 8.02 6.26
CA ALA A 274 90.93 8.80 5.62
C ALA A 274 92.08 8.00 4.95
N ALA A 275 92.83 8.66 4.05
CA ALA A 275 94.31 8.57 3.99
C ALA A 275 94.95 9.52 2.93
N ASN A 276 95.93 10.33 3.38
CA ASN A 276 97.18 10.82 2.73
C ASN A 276 97.16 11.37 1.29
N GLY A 277 97.91 12.43 0.93
CA GLY A 277 98.96 13.18 1.62
C GLY A 277 99.68 14.11 0.65
N ASN A 278 100.64 14.88 1.20
CA ASN A 278 101.88 15.43 0.61
C ASN A 278 102.10 16.92 0.91
N LEU A 279 103.11 17.18 1.73
CA LEU A 279 103.71 18.48 2.01
C LEU A 279 104.86 18.73 1.01
N SER A 280 105.00 19.99 0.58
CA SER A 280 106.24 20.51 -0.03
C SER A 280 106.46 21.97 0.41
N PRO A 281 107.72 22.43 0.60
CA PRO A 281 108.03 23.52 1.53
C PRO A 281 108.33 24.84 0.81
N GLU A 282 107.81 25.99 1.28
CA GLU A 282 108.57 27.26 1.22
C GLU A 282 107.95 28.45 1.98
N LYS A 283 108.87 29.31 2.46
CA LYS A 283 108.79 30.77 2.72
C LYS A 283 108.03 31.27 3.97
N SER A 284 108.82 31.84 4.88
CA SER A 284 108.50 32.18 6.28
C SER A 284 107.66 33.45 6.52
N ALA A 285 107.21 34.16 5.47
CA ALA A 285 106.35 35.35 5.61
C ALA A 285 104.87 35.07 5.28
N GLU A 286 104.59 34.14 4.37
CA GLU A 286 103.24 33.68 3.99
C GLU A 286 102.64 32.75 5.06
N ARG A 287 103.52 32.03 5.79
CA ARG A 287 103.17 31.19 6.95
C ARG A 287 102.44 31.96 8.05
N THR A 288 102.79 33.21 8.31
CA THR A 288 102.16 34.00 9.39
C THR A 288 100.75 34.48 9.07
N ILE A 289 100.45 34.76 7.79
CA ILE A 289 99.10 35.13 7.32
C ILE A 289 98.25 33.87 7.19
N SER A 290 98.76 32.83 6.52
CA SER A 290 98.11 31.52 6.41
C SER A 290 97.84 30.88 7.78
N MET A 291 98.74 31.02 8.76
CA MET A 291 98.53 30.52 10.12
C MET A 291 97.46 31.31 10.88
N ARG A 292 97.32 32.62 10.62
CA ARG A 292 96.25 33.45 11.22
C ARG A 292 94.90 33.12 10.60
N ASP A 293 94.83 32.96 9.28
CA ASP A 293 93.61 32.58 8.58
C ASP A 293 93.19 31.15 8.94
N LEU A 294 94.15 30.23 9.08
CA LEU A 294 93.91 28.88 9.60
C LEU A 294 93.38 28.93 11.04
N LYS A 295 93.93 29.80 11.89
CA LYS A 295 93.44 29.98 13.27
C LYS A 295 92.01 30.51 13.29
N ASN A 296 91.68 31.49 12.44
CA ASN A 296 90.32 32.03 12.32
C ASN A 296 89.35 30.96 11.79
N SER A 297 89.76 30.18 10.78
CA SER A 297 88.97 29.05 10.25
C SER A 297 88.75 27.96 11.31
N ILE A 298 89.74 27.68 12.17
CA ILE A 298 89.59 26.76 13.31
C ILE A 298 88.59 27.29 14.33
N GLU A 299 88.62 28.59 14.64
CA GLU A 299 87.66 29.17 15.59
C GLU A 299 86.24 29.23 15.00
N GLU A 300 86.08 29.54 13.72
CA GLU A 300 84.78 29.50 13.02
C GLU A 300 84.21 28.08 12.96
N THR A 301 85.03 27.07 12.64
CA THR A 301 84.59 25.67 12.64
C THR A 301 84.25 25.16 14.03
N LYS A 302 84.96 25.63 15.06
CA LYS A 302 84.63 25.34 16.46
C LYS A 302 83.31 26.00 16.86
N MET A 303 83.09 27.27 16.54
CA MET A 303 81.81 27.95 16.78
C MET A 303 80.65 27.28 16.03
N LEU A 304 80.88 26.84 14.79
CA LEU A 304 79.88 26.08 14.02
C LEU A 304 79.60 24.72 14.65
N ALA A 305 80.63 24.03 15.15
CA ALA A 305 80.47 22.76 15.85
C ALA A 305 79.71 22.92 17.17
N THR A 306 79.96 24.00 17.93
CA THR A 306 79.19 24.29 19.14
C THR A 306 77.73 24.62 18.84
N ASN A 307 77.46 25.39 17.78
CA ASN A 307 76.09 25.69 17.37
C ASN A 307 75.33 24.43 16.89
N ARG A 308 75.98 23.57 16.10
CA ARG A 308 75.39 22.29 15.68
C ARG A 308 75.16 21.35 16.86
N LEU A 309 76.01 21.40 17.88
CA LEU A 309 75.81 20.61 19.10
C LEU A 309 74.60 21.11 19.88
N SER A 310 74.44 22.43 20.03
CA SER A 310 73.26 22.99 20.71
C SER A 310 71.95 22.72 19.96
N GLU A 311 71.95 22.81 18.62
CA GLU A 311 70.77 22.45 17.80
C GLU A 311 70.39 20.97 17.96
N LEU A 312 71.39 20.08 18.09
CA LEU A 312 71.16 18.65 18.29
C LEU A 312 70.63 18.36 19.70
N GLU A 313 71.12 19.07 20.72
CA GLU A 313 70.62 18.99 22.08
C GLU A 313 69.16 19.45 22.18
N GLU A 314 68.81 20.57 21.53
CA GLU A 314 67.43 21.08 21.47
C GLU A 314 66.50 20.09 20.74
N ALA A 315 66.91 19.56 19.58
CA ALA A 315 66.15 18.55 18.86
C ALA A 315 65.98 17.25 19.66
N GLN A 316 66.97 16.88 20.48
CA GLN A 316 66.88 15.72 21.37
C GLN A 316 65.86 15.95 22.50
N GLU A 317 65.83 17.15 23.08
CA GLU A 317 64.86 17.53 24.11
C GLU A 317 63.43 17.56 23.55
N GLU A 318 63.24 18.12 22.36
CA GLU A 318 61.95 18.09 21.65
C GLU A 318 61.49 16.65 21.39
N ASN A 319 62.38 15.78 20.90
CA ASN A 319 62.05 14.39 20.62
C ASN A 319 61.67 13.62 21.91
N LEU A 320 62.38 13.89 23.01
CA LEU A 320 62.02 13.34 24.32
C LEU A 320 60.61 13.79 24.75
N SER A 321 60.28 15.07 24.53
CA SER A 321 58.96 15.61 24.87
C SER A 321 57.83 14.97 24.04
N LEU A 322 58.04 14.78 22.74
CA LEU A 322 57.09 14.13 21.84
C LEU A 322 56.91 12.65 22.18
N SER A 323 58.01 11.96 22.51
CA SER A 323 57.95 10.55 22.92
C SER A 323 57.11 10.38 24.20
N LYS A 324 57.23 11.31 25.15
CA LYS A 324 56.42 11.30 26.37
C LYS A 324 54.93 11.55 26.09
N GLN A 325 54.61 12.50 25.21
CA GLN A 325 53.21 12.75 24.80
C GLN A 325 52.60 11.53 24.10
N LEU A 326 53.38 10.82 23.28
CA LEU A 326 52.93 9.59 22.65
C LEU A 326 52.67 8.48 23.66
N GLU A 327 53.54 8.34 24.68
CA GLU A 327 53.35 7.38 25.77
C GLU A 327 52.08 7.69 26.58
N ASP A 328 51.84 8.96 26.91
CA ASP A 328 50.64 9.41 27.63
C ASP A 328 49.37 9.10 26.81
N LEU A 329 49.34 9.44 25.52
CA LEU A 329 48.22 9.10 24.61
C LEU A 329 48.01 7.60 24.45
N GLN A 330 49.09 6.82 24.41
CA GLN A 330 49.01 5.37 24.34
C GLN A 330 48.43 4.78 25.63
N ASN A 331 48.78 5.32 26.79
CA ASN A 331 48.23 4.90 28.07
C ASN A 331 46.74 5.26 28.18
N GLU A 332 46.33 6.43 27.70
CA GLU A 332 44.91 6.82 27.60
C GLU A 332 44.11 5.89 26.69
N LEU A 333 44.65 5.52 25.52
CA LEU A 333 43.97 4.63 24.58
C LEU A 333 43.85 3.19 25.10
N ASN A 334 44.82 2.73 25.89
CA ASN A 334 44.81 1.40 26.50
C ASN A 334 43.90 1.30 27.73
N ASP A 335 43.46 2.43 28.30
CA ASP A 335 42.48 2.42 29.39
C ASP A 335 41.06 2.23 28.82
N ASP A 336 40.55 1.00 28.91
CA ASP A 336 39.20 0.63 28.48
C ASP A 336 38.11 1.50 29.13
N LYS A 337 38.37 2.03 30.33
CA LYS A 337 37.44 2.93 31.01
C LYS A 337 37.38 4.29 30.31
N TYR A 338 38.53 4.81 29.87
CA TYR A 338 38.60 6.05 29.11
C TYR A 338 37.91 5.90 27.75
N VAL A 339 38.16 4.80 27.03
CA VAL A 339 37.51 4.48 25.75
C VAL A 339 35.99 4.43 25.89
N ARG A 340 35.46 3.75 26.92
CA ARG A 340 34.01 3.69 27.17
C ARG A 340 33.40 5.03 27.58
N SER A 341 34.17 5.88 28.25
CA SER A 341 33.75 7.24 28.60
C SER A 341 33.93 8.24 27.46
N SER A 342 34.58 7.84 26.35
CA SER A 342 34.78 8.70 25.20
C SER A 342 33.45 9.03 24.52
N ARG A 343 33.33 10.28 24.08
CA ARG A 343 32.14 10.80 23.41
C ARG A 343 31.71 9.95 22.21
N LEU A 344 32.68 9.45 21.43
CA LEU A 344 32.41 8.64 20.25
C LEU A 344 31.81 7.28 20.63
N TYR A 345 32.32 6.66 21.69
CA TYR A 345 31.81 5.38 22.17
C TYR A 345 30.40 5.51 22.72
N ILE A 346 30.14 6.55 23.54
CA ILE A 346 28.81 6.82 24.09
C ILE A 346 27.79 7.03 22.96
N MET A 347 28.12 7.87 21.97
CA MET A 347 27.23 8.12 20.83
C MET A 347 26.92 6.83 20.05
N LEU A 348 27.92 5.99 19.78
CA LEU A 348 27.72 4.72 19.09
C LEU A 348 26.90 3.74 19.93
N ASN A 349 27.13 3.70 21.24
CA ASN A 349 26.37 2.89 22.17
C ASN A 349 24.91 3.34 22.24
N ASP A 350 24.64 4.65 22.28
CA ASP A 350 23.28 5.20 22.30
C ASP A 350 22.52 4.86 21.02
N GLN A 351 23.18 4.96 19.86
CA GLN A 351 22.62 4.50 18.58
C GLN A 351 22.31 2.99 18.62
N LEU A 352 23.22 2.17 19.15
CA LEU A 352 22.99 0.73 19.30
C LEU A 352 21.80 0.43 20.22
N GLN A 353 21.66 1.14 21.34
CA GLN A 353 20.52 0.98 22.24
C GLN A 353 19.21 1.42 21.57
N HIS A 354 19.22 2.50 20.80
CA HIS A 354 18.08 2.92 20.01
C HIS A 354 17.63 1.83 19.04
N TRP A 355 18.55 1.28 18.23
CA TRP A 355 18.23 0.21 17.29
C TRP A 355 17.74 -1.06 17.98
N ASN A 356 18.31 -1.42 19.14
CA ASN A 356 17.82 -2.54 19.94
C ASN A 356 16.38 -2.31 20.43
N SER A 357 16.07 -1.09 20.90
CA SER A 357 14.71 -0.76 21.35
C SER A 357 13.69 -0.83 20.22
N GLU A 358 14.08 -0.38 19.03
CA GLU A 358 13.24 -0.40 17.84
C GLU A 358 13.03 -1.83 17.32
N LEU A 359 14.07 -2.67 17.39
CA LEU A 359 13.97 -4.10 17.08
C LEU A 359 13.00 -4.83 18.03
N GLU A 360 13.06 -4.56 19.34
CA GLU A 360 12.11 -5.13 20.30
C GLU A 360 10.68 -4.62 20.08
N ARG A 361 10.50 -3.35 19.68
CA ARG A 361 9.19 -2.81 19.30
C ARG A 361 8.59 -3.55 18.10
N TYR A 362 9.38 -3.76 17.04
CA TYR A 362 8.93 -4.52 15.87
C TYR A 362 8.65 -5.98 16.20
N ARG A 363 9.46 -6.59 17.07
CA ARG A 363 9.23 -7.95 17.54
C ARG A 363 7.88 -8.09 18.24
N ALA A 364 7.56 -7.17 19.16
CA ALA A 364 6.27 -7.17 19.84
C ALA A 364 5.08 -6.99 18.88
N LEU A 365 5.23 -6.16 17.85
CA LEU A 365 4.21 -5.99 16.80
C LEU A 365 3.99 -7.28 16.00
N VAL A 366 5.07 -7.96 15.61
CA VAL A 366 5.00 -9.24 14.89
C VAL A 366 4.31 -10.31 15.75
N ASP A 367 4.64 -10.39 17.04
CA ASP A 367 4.01 -11.33 17.96
C ASP A 367 2.51 -11.04 18.11
N ALA A 368 2.10 -9.78 18.20
CA ALA A 368 0.69 -9.38 18.24
C ALA A 368 -0.05 -9.77 16.95
N LEU A 369 0.53 -9.45 15.78
CA LEU A 369 -0.05 -9.81 14.48
C LEU A 369 -0.17 -11.34 14.29
N GLN A 370 0.78 -12.10 14.83
CA GLN A 370 0.73 -13.56 14.78
C GLN A 370 -0.43 -14.11 15.62
N VAL A 371 -0.72 -13.51 16.78
CA VAL A 371 -1.89 -13.84 17.59
C VAL A 371 -3.19 -13.48 16.85
N ASP A 372 -3.29 -12.29 16.28
CA ASP A 372 -4.47 -11.85 15.52
C ASP A 372 -4.74 -12.74 14.31
N ARG A 373 -3.70 -13.11 13.56
CA ARG A 373 -3.79 -14.09 12.46
C ARG A 373 -4.41 -15.41 12.94
N SER A 374 -4.00 -15.91 14.11
CA SER A 374 -4.56 -17.15 14.67
C SER A 374 -6.05 -17.02 15.00
N ILE A 375 -6.50 -15.83 15.43
CA ILE A 375 -7.90 -15.53 15.73
C ILE A 375 -8.73 -15.47 14.45
N VAL A 376 -8.23 -14.78 13.43
CA VAL A 376 -8.89 -14.66 12.12
C VAL A 376 -9.06 -16.04 11.48
N VAL A 377 -8.00 -16.86 11.43
CA VAL A 377 -8.06 -18.24 10.88
C VAL A 377 -9.09 -19.10 11.63
N ARG A 378 -9.22 -18.92 12.94
CA ARG A 378 -10.23 -19.65 13.73
C ARG A 378 -11.65 -19.22 13.35
N ARG A 379 -11.90 -17.91 13.23
CA ARG A 379 -13.20 -17.35 12.82
C ARG A 379 -13.57 -17.76 11.39
N GLU A 380 -12.60 -17.76 10.49
CA GLU A 380 -12.79 -18.21 9.10
C GLU A 380 -13.27 -19.66 9.06
N LYS A 381 -12.63 -20.57 9.82
CA LYS A 381 -13.06 -21.97 9.91
C LYS A 381 -14.49 -22.12 10.45
N GLU A 382 -14.86 -21.31 11.44
CA GLU A 382 -16.22 -21.30 11.99
C GLU A 382 -17.26 -20.82 10.96
N LEU A 383 -16.95 -19.75 10.21
CA LEU A 383 -17.81 -19.25 9.15
C LEU A 383 -17.93 -20.26 8.01
N ASN A 384 -16.84 -20.92 7.62
CA ASN A 384 -16.86 -21.95 6.57
C ASN A 384 -17.78 -23.13 6.97
N ALA A 385 -17.70 -23.60 8.22
CA ALA A 385 -18.61 -24.63 8.73
C ALA A 385 -20.09 -24.16 8.73
N LYS A 386 -20.35 -22.89 9.00
CA LYS A 386 -21.71 -22.31 8.90
C LYS A 386 -22.21 -22.24 7.46
N VAL A 387 -21.34 -21.89 6.50
CA VAL A 387 -21.67 -21.88 5.08
C VAL A 387 -22.00 -23.29 4.59
N GLU A 388 -21.16 -24.28 4.89
CA GLU A 388 -21.40 -25.69 4.54
C GLU A 388 -22.73 -26.20 5.12
N SER A 389 -23.03 -25.85 6.38
CA SER A 389 -24.31 -26.20 6.99
C SER A 389 -25.51 -25.51 6.32
N ALA A 390 -25.37 -24.25 5.89
CA ALA A 390 -26.42 -23.52 5.22
C ALA A 390 -26.66 -24.04 3.79
N GLU A 391 -25.60 -24.46 3.10
CA GLU A 391 -25.68 -25.09 1.78
C GLU A 391 -26.36 -26.46 1.87
N ALA A 392 -26.02 -27.27 2.88
CA ALA A 392 -26.71 -28.53 3.14
C ALA A 392 -28.22 -28.32 3.41
N ALA A 393 -28.59 -27.28 4.17
CA ALA A 393 -29.99 -26.93 4.40
C ALA A 393 -30.69 -26.49 3.11
N ARG A 394 -30.03 -25.67 2.28
CA ARG A 394 -30.57 -25.23 0.98
C ARG A 394 -30.82 -26.41 0.03
N ASN A 395 -29.85 -27.32 -0.10
CA ASN A 395 -30.01 -28.52 -0.91
C ASN A 395 -31.18 -29.41 -0.43
N SER A 396 -31.41 -29.46 0.89
CA SER A 396 -32.58 -30.16 1.45
C SER A 396 -33.89 -29.47 1.10
N ILE A 397 -33.92 -28.13 1.06
CA ILE A 397 -35.10 -27.34 0.66
C ILE A 397 -35.38 -27.55 -0.82
N ASP A 398 -34.37 -27.41 -1.68
CA ASP A 398 -34.54 -27.58 -3.14
C ASP A 398 -35.06 -28.98 -3.50
N ASN A 399 -34.61 -30.01 -2.77
CA ASN A 399 -35.12 -31.37 -2.93
C ASN A 399 -36.57 -31.52 -2.45
N ALA A 400 -36.94 -30.84 -1.35
CA ALA A 400 -38.32 -30.82 -0.87
C ALA A 400 -39.25 -30.11 -1.88
N ASP A 401 -38.81 -28.98 -2.44
CA ASP A 401 -39.55 -28.23 -3.46
C ASP A 401 -39.73 -29.05 -4.74
N SER A 402 -38.68 -29.74 -5.19
CA SER A 402 -38.77 -30.67 -6.32
C SER A 402 -39.79 -31.79 -6.07
N ARG A 403 -39.86 -32.31 -4.83
CA ARG A 403 -40.86 -33.31 -4.44
C ARG A 403 -42.27 -32.72 -4.40
N ILE A 404 -42.44 -31.48 -3.94
CA ILE A 404 -43.74 -30.80 -3.93
C ILE A 404 -44.27 -30.68 -5.36
N VAL A 405 -43.46 -30.18 -6.30
CA VAL A 405 -43.83 -30.05 -7.72
C VAL A 405 -44.22 -31.41 -8.33
N GLU A 406 -43.47 -32.47 -8.01
CA GLU A 406 -43.81 -33.83 -8.46
C GLU A 406 -45.17 -34.29 -7.94
N LEU A 407 -45.45 -34.07 -6.64
CA LEU A 407 -46.71 -34.44 -6.02
C LEU A 407 -47.89 -33.63 -6.55
N GLU A 408 -47.70 -32.33 -6.81
CA GLU A 408 -48.70 -31.48 -7.45
C GLU A 408 -49.06 -31.99 -8.85
N LEU A 409 -48.07 -32.38 -9.65
CA LEU A 409 -48.30 -32.97 -10.96
C LEU A 409 -49.07 -34.30 -10.87
N GLN A 410 -48.72 -35.16 -9.92
CA GLN A 410 -49.44 -36.42 -9.67
C GLN A 410 -50.88 -36.18 -9.22
N LEU A 411 -51.11 -35.16 -8.38
CA LEU A 411 -52.45 -34.77 -7.95
C LEU A 411 -53.27 -34.27 -9.13
N GLN A 412 -52.71 -33.40 -9.97
CA GLN A 412 -53.39 -32.88 -11.16
C GLN A 412 -53.78 -34.01 -12.11
N LYS A 413 -52.88 -34.97 -12.33
CA LYS A 413 -53.16 -36.17 -13.12
C LYS A 413 -54.30 -37.00 -12.52
N SER A 414 -54.30 -37.20 -11.20
CA SER A 414 -55.35 -37.94 -10.50
C SER A 414 -56.71 -37.24 -10.61
N ILE A 415 -56.74 -35.90 -10.56
CA ILE A 415 -57.95 -35.10 -10.76
C ILE A 415 -58.49 -35.27 -12.18
N THR A 416 -57.62 -35.21 -13.19
CA THR A 416 -58.05 -35.43 -14.59
C THR A 416 -58.59 -36.84 -14.80
N GLU A 417 -57.92 -37.86 -14.27
CA GLU A 417 -58.39 -39.25 -14.35
C GLU A 417 -59.74 -39.45 -13.62
N LYS A 418 -59.92 -38.83 -12.45
CA LYS A 418 -61.22 -38.83 -11.73
C LYS A 418 -62.31 -38.20 -12.59
N ASN A 419 -62.05 -37.05 -13.20
CA ASN A 419 -63.04 -36.36 -14.03
C ASN A 419 -63.41 -37.18 -15.27
N ASP A 420 -62.43 -37.84 -15.91
CA ASP A 420 -62.69 -38.73 -17.06
C ASP A 420 -63.57 -39.93 -16.66
N LEU A 421 -63.28 -40.55 -15.52
CA LEU A 421 -64.09 -41.64 -14.98
C LEU A 421 -65.52 -41.19 -14.61
N GLU A 422 -65.66 -39.98 -14.07
CA GLU A 422 -66.95 -39.39 -13.74
C GLU A 422 -67.79 -39.15 -15.01
N ILE A 423 -67.19 -38.66 -16.09
CA ILE A 423 -67.83 -38.53 -17.41
C ILE A 423 -68.27 -39.91 -17.93
N GLN A 424 -67.38 -40.90 -17.91
CA GLN A 424 -67.71 -42.27 -18.37
C GLN A 424 -68.85 -42.89 -17.57
N MET A 425 -68.89 -42.64 -16.26
CA MET A 425 -69.97 -43.11 -15.38
C MET A 425 -71.31 -42.44 -15.74
N GLU A 426 -71.31 -41.13 -15.93
CA GLU A 426 -72.51 -40.37 -16.32
C GLU A 426 -73.04 -40.84 -17.69
N GLU A 427 -72.14 -41.06 -18.67
CA GLU A 427 -72.51 -41.64 -19.96
C GLU A 427 -73.13 -43.04 -19.83
N ALA A 428 -72.55 -43.90 -18.98
CA ALA A 428 -73.09 -45.24 -18.74
C ALA A 428 -74.47 -45.20 -18.05
N ILE A 429 -74.68 -44.29 -17.10
CA ILE A 429 -75.99 -44.06 -16.45
C ILE A 429 -77.01 -43.62 -17.50
N GLN A 430 -76.69 -42.62 -18.32
CA GLN A 430 -77.58 -42.14 -19.37
C GLN A 430 -77.90 -43.22 -20.42
N ASP A 431 -76.91 -44.01 -20.85
CA ASP A 431 -77.12 -45.10 -21.81
C ASP A 431 -78.02 -46.20 -21.25
N SER A 432 -77.84 -46.51 -19.95
CA SER A 432 -78.69 -47.48 -19.25
C SER A 432 -80.14 -47.02 -19.12
N GLY A 433 -80.38 -45.72 -18.92
CA GLY A 433 -81.72 -45.11 -18.86
C GLY A 433 -82.44 -45.07 -20.21
N ARG A 434 -81.72 -45.20 -21.33
CA ARG A 434 -82.28 -45.22 -22.70
C ARG A 434 -82.55 -46.63 -23.23
N LYS A 435 -82.50 -47.67 -22.39
CA LYS A 435 -82.72 -49.07 -22.81
C LYS A 435 -84.10 -49.28 -23.44
N ASP A 436 -85.14 -48.69 -22.88
CA ASP A 436 -86.50 -48.82 -23.40
C ASP A 436 -86.63 -48.16 -24.78
N VAL A 437 -86.07 -46.96 -24.96
CA VAL A 437 -86.01 -46.26 -26.25
C VAL A 437 -85.25 -47.09 -27.30
N LYS A 438 -84.10 -47.69 -26.94
CA LYS A 438 -83.35 -48.59 -27.84
C LYS A 438 -84.16 -49.84 -28.20
N ALA A 439 -84.91 -50.41 -27.26
CA ALA A 439 -85.77 -51.57 -27.50
C ALA A 439 -86.93 -51.21 -28.44
N GLU A 440 -87.58 -50.06 -28.23
CA GLU A 440 -88.63 -49.53 -29.11
C GLU A 440 -88.13 -49.30 -30.54
N PHE A 441 -86.97 -48.64 -30.72
CA PHE A 441 -86.37 -48.47 -32.04
C PHE A 441 -86.08 -49.79 -32.74
N ARG A 442 -85.64 -50.82 -31.99
CA ARG A 442 -85.40 -52.16 -32.56
C ARG A 442 -86.71 -52.81 -33.02
N VAL A 443 -87.78 -52.67 -32.25
CA VAL A 443 -89.12 -53.14 -32.64
C VAL A 443 -89.62 -52.40 -33.87
N MET A 444 -89.51 -51.06 -33.89
CA MET A 444 -89.90 -50.23 -35.03
C MET A 444 -89.13 -50.61 -36.30
N ALA A 445 -87.81 -50.77 -36.22
CA ALA A 445 -86.98 -51.21 -37.34
C ALA A 445 -87.38 -52.60 -37.85
N SER A 446 -87.70 -53.53 -36.94
CA SER A 446 -88.18 -54.87 -37.28
C SER A 446 -89.56 -54.84 -37.95
N SER A 447 -90.46 -53.96 -37.47
CA SER A 447 -91.79 -53.75 -38.07
C SER A 447 -91.67 -53.16 -39.46
N LEU A 448 -90.86 -52.11 -39.61
CA LEU A 448 -90.59 -51.46 -40.90
C LEU A 448 -89.98 -52.45 -41.90
N SER A 449 -89.04 -53.28 -41.48
CA SER A 449 -88.46 -54.32 -42.34
C SER A 449 -89.50 -55.34 -42.80
N LYS A 450 -90.41 -55.78 -41.91
CA LYS A 450 -91.51 -56.67 -42.28
C LYS A 450 -92.51 -56.01 -43.22
N GLU A 451 -92.86 -54.76 -42.98
CA GLU A 451 -93.73 -53.99 -43.89
C GLU A 451 -93.08 -53.81 -45.26
N MET A 452 -91.78 -53.53 -45.31
CA MET A 452 -91.02 -53.43 -46.56
C MET A 452 -91.01 -54.76 -47.32
N GLN A 453 -90.76 -55.88 -46.65
CA GLN A 453 -90.87 -57.22 -47.24
C GLN A 453 -92.28 -57.52 -47.74
N MET A 454 -93.31 -57.09 -46.99
CA MET A 454 -94.71 -57.27 -47.38
C MET A 454 -95.05 -56.43 -48.61
N MET A 455 -94.58 -55.18 -48.68
CA MET A 455 -94.71 -54.32 -49.85
C MET A 455 -93.96 -54.89 -51.06
N GLU A 456 -92.74 -55.39 -50.89
CA GLU A 456 -91.99 -56.08 -51.95
C GLU A 456 -92.73 -57.32 -52.45
N ALA A 457 -93.28 -58.13 -51.55
CA ALA A 457 -94.08 -59.30 -51.91
C ALA A 457 -95.38 -58.93 -52.62
N GLN A 458 -96.04 -57.85 -52.20
CA GLN A 458 -97.21 -57.30 -52.89
C GLN A 458 -96.83 -56.80 -54.28
N LEU A 459 -95.77 -55.99 -54.40
CA LEU A 459 -95.25 -55.49 -55.68
C LEU A 459 -94.97 -56.65 -56.64
N LYS A 460 -94.33 -57.72 -56.15
CA LYS A 460 -94.07 -58.93 -56.92
C LYS A 460 -95.36 -59.62 -57.36
N ARG A 461 -96.36 -59.77 -56.49
CA ARG A 461 -97.68 -60.30 -56.86
C ARG A 461 -98.37 -59.45 -57.94
N TRP A 462 -98.30 -58.12 -57.83
CA TRP A 462 -98.85 -57.22 -58.86
C TRP A 462 -98.09 -57.35 -60.18
N GLN A 463 -96.76 -57.49 -60.14
CA GLN A 463 -95.95 -57.77 -61.34
C GLN A 463 -96.32 -59.12 -61.96
N ASP A 464 -96.42 -60.19 -61.15
CA ASP A 464 -96.79 -61.53 -61.61
C ASP A 464 -98.21 -61.54 -62.21
N THR A 465 -99.18 -60.89 -61.56
CA THR A 465 -100.56 -60.73 -62.07
C THR A 465 -100.58 -59.93 -63.38
N ALA A 466 -99.79 -58.86 -63.46
CA ALA A 466 -99.64 -58.08 -64.68
C ALA A 466 -98.99 -58.92 -65.80
N HIS A 467 -98.02 -59.77 -65.48
CA HIS A 467 -97.38 -60.68 -66.43
C HIS A 467 -98.31 -61.82 -66.85
N GLU A 468 -99.16 -62.35 -65.97
CA GLU A 468 -100.23 -63.29 -66.32
C GLU A 468 -101.29 -62.65 -67.23
N THR A 469 -101.66 -61.39 -66.98
CA THR A 469 -102.58 -60.64 -67.87
C THR A 469 -101.95 -60.30 -69.22
N LEU A 470 -100.62 -60.19 -69.30
CA LEU A 470 -99.87 -60.04 -70.56
C LEU A 470 -99.64 -61.39 -71.29
N SER A 471 -99.78 -62.52 -70.59
CA SER A 471 -99.51 -63.88 -71.11
C SER A 471 -100.78 -64.65 -71.49
N LEU A 472 -101.97 -64.05 -71.33
CA LEU A 472 -103.22 -64.55 -71.89
C LEU A 472 -103.28 -64.24 -73.40
N PRO A 473 -103.41 -65.26 -74.28
CA PRO A 473 -103.64 -65.02 -75.70
C PRO A 473 -105.09 -64.59 -75.93
N THR A 474 -105.23 -63.36 -76.43
CA THR A 474 -106.38 -62.76 -77.14
C THR A 474 -107.73 -62.73 -76.43
#